data_AF-A0A519W6J6-F1
#
_entry.id   AF-A0A519W6J6-F1
#
_cell.length_a   1.000
_cell.length_b   1.000
_cell.length_c   1.000
_cell.angle_alpha   90.00
_cell.angle_beta   90.00
_cell.angle_gamma   90.00
#
_symmetry.space_group_name_H-M   'P 1'
#
loop_
_entity.id
_entity.type
_entity.pdbx_description
1 polymer ?
#
loop_
_entity_poly.entity_id
_entity_poly.type
_entity_poly.pdbx_seq_one_letter_code
_entity_poly.pdbx_strand_id
1 'polypeptide(L)'
;MKTSFCIALFFLISFAAVAQNLLSIKGVVKNAKGESIDAATVFINGSKLITKTDDKGAFVFDKMEPGTYQLVINMIGYSSVKQNVVLQSESATLNITLVEKQIVLSEVVIGDGTQRAQQIKTFIKNFLGESSNAKSCTITNTNLLEFSTRQTLLEATTNDFLVIENKNLGYKIRYLLRNFRFNSGTGITSYDGESLFENMEGSSEQQQEWKVNRQKAYDGSFMHYLRS
;
A
#
# COMPACT_ATOMS: atom_id res chain seq x y z
N MET A 1 -9.72 -2.27 59.16
CA MET A 1 -9.18 -1.02 58.57
C MET A 1 -7.90 -1.23 57.77
N LYS A 2 -6.92 -2.04 58.24
CA LYS A 2 -5.65 -2.28 57.51
C LYS A 2 -5.82 -3.11 56.22
N THR A 3 -6.71 -4.10 56.23
CA THR A 3 -7.00 -4.96 55.07
C THR A 3 -7.76 -4.25 53.95
N SER A 4 -8.71 -3.37 54.29
CA SER A 4 -9.43 -2.53 53.31
C SER A 4 -8.53 -1.50 52.63
N PHE A 5 -7.48 -1.01 53.32
CA PHE A 5 -6.50 -0.08 52.76
C PHE A 5 -5.60 -0.75 51.70
N CYS A 6 -5.19 -2.01 51.93
CA CYS A 6 -4.39 -2.76 50.96
C CYS A 6 -5.15 -3.11 49.68
N ILE A 7 -6.46 -3.37 49.75
CA ILE A 7 -7.30 -3.66 48.56
C ILE A 7 -7.49 -2.41 47.71
N ALA A 8 -7.68 -1.24 48.33
CA ALA A 8 -7.76 0.05 47.63
C ALA A 8 -6.45 0.40 46.93
N LEU A 9 -5.30 0.10 47.55
CA LEU A 9 -3.98 0.35 46.96
C LEU A 9 -3.68 -0.57 45.75
N PHE A 10 -4.16 -1.82 45.77
CA PHE A 10 -4.01 -2.77 44.66
C PHE A 10 -4.87 -2.37 43.43
N PHE A 11 -6.05 -1.78 43.66
CA PHE A 11 -6.91 -1.26 42.60
C PHE A 11 -6.32 0.00 41.91
N LEU A 12 -5.59 0.84 42.66
CA LEU A 12 -4.93 2.04 42.13
C LEU A 12 -3.68 1.73 41.27
N ILE A 13 -2.93 0.68 41.60
CA ILE A 13 -1.75 0.26 40.82
C ILE A 13 -2.16 -0.42 39.50
N SER A 14 -3.34 -1.05 39.46
CA SER A 14 -3.86 -1.72 38.26
C SER A 14 -4.32 -0.74 37.17
N PHE A 15 -4.66 0.51 37.53
CA PHE A 15 -5.02 1.56 36.57
C PHE A 15 -3.80 2.24 35.92
N ALA A 16 -2.60 2.14 36.50
CA ALA A 16 -1.38 2.72 35.94
C ALA A 16 -0.71 1.86 34.87
N ALA A 17 -1.22 0.64 34.61
CA ALA A 17 -0.53 -0.38 33.81
C ALA A 17 -0.96 -0.48 32.33
N VAL A 18 -1.72 0.49 31.78
CA VAL A 18 -2.10 0.47 30.34
C VAL A 18 -2.04 1.86 29.71
N ALA A 19 -0.90 2.54 29.82
CA ALA A 19 -0.48 3.45 28.76
C ALA A 19 0.27 2.60 27.73
N GLN A 20 -0.44 2.02 26.76
CA GLN A 20 0.24 1.52 25.57
C GLN A 20 0.99 2.73 24.99
N ASN A 21 2.32 2.66 24.94
CA ASN A 21 3.16 3.72 24.38
C ASN A 21 2.89 3.80 22.87
N LEU A 22 1.79 4.45 22.53
CA LEU A 22 1.38 4.76 21.18
C LEU A 22 2.33 5.83 20.67
N LEU A 23 3.08 5.48 19.64
CA LEU A 23 4.07 6.33 19.01
C LEU A 23 3.44 7.06 17.82
N SER A 24 4.24 7.89 17.18
CA SER A 24 3.85 8.59 15.97
C SER A 24 4.97 8.56 14.93
N ILE A 25 4.58 8.64 13.67
CA ILE A 25 5.48 8.93 12.56
C ILE A 25 5.06 10.29 12.01
N LYS A 26 5.93 11.28 12.12
CA LYS A 26 5.70 12.63 11.64
C LYS A 26 6.79 13.02 10.65
N GLY A 27 6.51 14.02 9.83
CA GLY A 27 7.56 14.56 8.97
C GLY A 27 7.10 15.68 8.09
N VAL A 28 8.03 16.19 7.30
CA VAL A 28 7.80 17.22 6.29
C VAL A 28 8.33 16.73 4.96
N VAL A 29 7.54 16.95 3.90
CA VAL A 29 7.89 16.63 2.51
C VAL A 29 8.19 17.92 1.76
N LYS A 30 9.36 17.97 1.12
CA LYS A 30 9.82 19.09 0.30
C LYS A 30 10.29 18.61 -1.07
N ASN A 31 10.43 19.53 -2.03
CA ASN A 31 11.13 19.25 -3.27
C ASN A 31 12.63 19.55 -3.14
N ALA A 32 13.40 19.28 -4.21
CA ALA A 32 14.84 19.52 -4.24
C ALA A 32 15.23 21.02 -4.08
N LYS A 33 14.29 21.95 -4.26
CA LYS A 33 14.49 23.40 -4.06
C LYS A 33 14.21 23.83 -2.60
N GLY A 34 13.77 22.90 -1.74
CA GLY A 34 13.41 23.17 -0.35
C GLY A 34 11.99 23.69 -0.16
N GLU A 35 11.17 23.71 -1.22
CA GLU A 35 9.77 24.12 -1.17
C GLU A 35 8.90 22.98 -0.63
N SER A 36 7.95 23.30 0.25
CA SER A 36 7.02 22.31 0.80
C SER A 36 6.08 21.76 -0.26
N ILE A 37 5.79 20.45 -0.20
CA ILE A 37 4.87 19.80 -1.13
C ILE A 37 3.56 19.53 -0.40
N ASP A 38 2.52 20.27 -0.77
CA ASP A 38 1.15 20.06 -0.33
C ASP A 38 0.48 18.88 -1.08
N ALA A 39 -0.50 18.26 -0.43
CA ALA A 39 -1.35 17.19 -0.95
C ALA A 39 -0.63 15.94 -1.46
N ALA A 40 0.64 15.73 -1.11
CA ALA A 40 1.35 14.49 -1.36
C ALA A 40 0.69 13.36 -0.55
N THR A 41 0.50 12.22 -1.19
CA THR A 41 -0.07 11.03 -0.53
C THR A 41 1.02 10.32 0.24
N VAL A 42 0.82 10.15 1.55
CA VAL A 42 1.73 9.41 2.42
C VAL A 42 1.00 8.19 2.96
N PHE A 43 1.55 6.99 2.81
CA PHE A 43 0.89 5.76 3.26
C PHE A 43 1.88 4.72 3.76
N ILE A 44 1.38 3.78 4.57
CA ILE A 44 2.15 2.63 5.04
C ILE A 44 1.85 1.44 4.13
N ASN A 45 2.87 0.93 3.44
CA ASN A 45 2.72 -0.17 2.49
C ASN A 45 2.10 -1.41 3.17
N GLY A 46 1.14 -2.05 2.50
CA GLY A 46 0.47 -3.27 2.97
C GLY A 46 -0.59 -3.02 4.03
N SER A 47 -0.95 -1.77 4.29
CA SER A 47 -1.90 -1.40 5.35
C SER A 47 -3.06 -0.55 4.81
N LYS A 48 -3.94 -0.12 5.72
CA LYS A 48 -5.00 0.85 5.46
C LYS A 48 -4.63 2.29 5.86
N LEU A 49 -3.42 2.49 6.38
CA LEU A 49 -2.98 3.78 6.92
C LEU A 49 -2.49 4.69 5.79
N ILE A 50 -3.20 5.79 5.61
CA ILE A 50 -2.91 6.86 4.64
C ILE A 50 -3.14 8.21 5.31
N THR A 51 -2.34 9.19 4.94
CA THR A 51 -2.53 10.61 5.23
C THR A 51 -2.09 11.43 4.02
N LYS A 52 -2.29 12.73 4.08
CA LYS A 52 -1.78 13.68 3.07
C LYS A 52 -0.93 14.72 3.77
N THR A 53 0.03 15.27 3.02
CA THR A 53 0.75 16.45 3.48
C THR A 53 -0.17 17.67 3.47
N ASP A 54 0.04 18.59 4.40
CA ASP A 54 -0.62 19.90 4.45
C ASP A 54 0.15 20.96 3.63
N ASP A 55 -0.31 22.22 3.72
CA ASP A 55 0.27 23.40 3.05
C ASP A 55 1.75 23.65 3.41
N LYS A 56 2.20 23.16 4.56
CA LYS A 56 3.60 23.22 5.01
C LYS A 56 4.38 21.97 4.65
N GLY A 57 3.76 21.02 3.95
CA GLY A 57 4.31 19.73 3.59
C GLY A 57 4.32 18.73 4.75
N ALA A 58 3.69 19.04 5.88
CA ALA A 58 3.74 18.21 7.08
C ALA A 58 2.73 17.06 7.02
N PHE A 59 3.10 15.91 7.56
CA PHE A 59 2.22 14.74 7.70
C PHE A 59 2.38 14.09 9.07
N VAL A 60 1.35 13.34 9.49
CA VAL A 60 1.36 12.60 10.75
C VAL A 60 0.57 11.29 10.64
N PHE A 61 1.15 10.24 11.21
CA PHE A 61 0.46 9.05 11.68
C PHE A 61 0.59 8.99 13.20
N ASP A 62 -0.52 9.21 13.90
CA ASP A 62 -0.59 9.03 15.35
C ASP A 62 -1.05 7.60 15.69
N LYS A 63 -0.83 7.20 16.93
CA LYS A 63 -1.28 5.90 17.47
C LYS A 63 -0.67 4.70 16.76
N MET A 64 0.63 4.79 16.49
CA MET A 64 1.42 3.72 15.90
C MET A 64 1.97 2.80 17.00
N GLU A 65 1.87 1.50 16.80
CA GLU A 65 2.50 0.52 17.68
C GLU A 65 4.02 0.45 17.41
N PRO A 66 4.83 -0.03 18.37
CA PRO A 66 6.22 -0.39 18.08
C PRO A 66 6.30 -1.42 16.96
N GLY A 67 7.19 -1.19 15.99
CA GLY A 67 7.28 -2.03 14.81
C GLY A 67 8.13 -1.41 13.69
N THR A 68 8.29 -2.17 12.61
CA THR A 68 8.93 -1.68 11.39
C THR A 68 7.88 -1.40 10.34
N TYR A 69 7.92 -0.18 9.80
CA TYR A 69 6.98 0.32 8.82
C TYR A 69 7.71 0.71 7.55
N GLN A 70 7.09 0.45 6.41
CA GLN A 70 7.53 0.98 5.12
C GLN A 70 6.63 2.13 4.71
N LEU A 71 7.13 3.34 4.96
CA LEU A 71 6.47 4.59 4.57
C LEU A 71 6.70 4.85 3.09
N VAL A 72 5.65 5.21 2.38
CA VAL A 72 5.69 5.56 0.96
C VAL A 72 5.10 6.95 0.78
N ILE A 73 5.83 7.81 0.08
CA ILE A 73 5.40 9.16 -0.27
C ILE A 73 5.28 9.22 -1.79
N ASN A 74 4.09 9.56 -2.28
CA ASN A 74 3.78 9.65 -3.69
C ASN A 74 3.09 10.99 -4.02
N MET A 75 3.55 11.65 -5.07
CA MET A 75 2.96 12.87 -5.59
C MET A 75 3.06 12.87 -7.11
N ILE A 76 1.99 13.30 -7.79
CA ILE A 76 1.97 13.40 -9.25
C ILE A 76 3.09 14.36 -9.69
N GLY A 77 3.84 13.97 -10.72
CA GLY A 77 4.98 14.74 -11.22
C GLY A 77 6.28 14.52 -10.44
N TYR A 78 6.27 13.72 -9.37
CA TYR A 78 7.46 13.37 -8.58
C TYR A 78 7.73 11.88 -8.59
N SER A 79 8.99 11.51 -8.38
CA SER A 79 9.39 10.13 -8.11
C SER A 79 9.01 9.77 -6.67
N SER A 80 8.28 8.67 -6.51
CA SER A 80 7.86 8.22 -5.17
C SER A 80 9.05 7.75 -4.33
N VAL A 81 9.02 8.07 -3.04
CA VAL A 81 10.06 7.70 -2.07
C VAL A 81 9.53 6.61 -1.16
N LYS A 82 10.38 5.61 -0.88
CA LYS A 82 10.16 4.52 0.06
C LYS A 82 11.15 4.69 1.22
N GLN A 83 10.64 4.79 2.44
CA GLN A 83 11.43 4.96 3.65
C GLN A 83 11.04 3.90 4.68
N ASN A 84 12.01 3.09 5.12
CA ASN A 84 11.80 2.21 6.25
C ASN A 84 11.93 3.03 7.55
N VAL A 85 10.98 2.84 8.46
CA VAL A 85 10.88 3.53 9.74
C VAL A 85 10.74 2.47 10.83
N VAL A 86 11.60 2.53 11.84
CA VAL A 86 11.57 1.61 12.98
C VAL A 86 11.10 2.40 14.20
N LEU A 87 10.00 1.97 14.79
CA LEU A 87 9.45 2.50 16.03
C LEU A 87 9.74 1.50 17.16
N GLN A 88 10.44 1.94 18.20
CA GLN A 88 10.75 1.11 19.38
C GLN A 88 10.08 1.71 20.62
N SER A 89 10.69 2.74 21.20
CA SER A 89 10.17 3.47 22.37
C SER A 89 9.86 4.94 22.08
N GLU A 90 10.27 5.45 20.91
CA GLU A 90 10.16 6.85 20.54
C GLU A 90 9.49 7.03 19.18
N SER A 91 8.84 8.18 19.02
CA SER A 91 8.24 8.59 17.75
C SER A 91 9.30 8.95 16.72
N ALA A 92 9.02 8.71 15.45
CA ALA A 92 9.92 9.07 14.35
C ALA A 92 9.55 10.42 13.76
N THR A 93 10.56 11.26 13.49
CA THR A 93 10.42 12.51 12.72
C THR A 93 11.29 12.44 11.46
N LEU A 94 10.69 12.70 10.30
CA LEU A 94 11.33 12.51 8.99
C LEU A 94 11.35 13.81 8.18
N ASN A 95 12.45 14.04 7.48
CA ASN A 95 12.53 15.05 6.43
C ASN A 95 12.67 14.32 5.09
N ILE A 96 11.65 14.42 4.24
CA ILE A 96 11.60 13.71 2.96
C ILE A 96 11.75 14.72 1.83
N THR A 97 12.63 14.41 0.88
CA THR A 97 12.76 15.20 -0.36
C THR A 97 12.25 14.38 -1.53
N LEU A 98 11.27 14.90 -2.27
CA LEU A 98 10.84 14.35 -3.54
C LEU A 98 11.60 14.99 -4.70
N VAL A 99 11.93 14.16 -5.68
CA VAL A 99 12.60 14.59 -6.91
C VAL A 99 11.58 14.59 -8.04
N GLU A 100 11.54 15.66 -8.82
CA GLU A 100 10.68 15.74 -10.01
C GLU A 100 10.93 14.55 -10.93
N LYS A 101 9.85 13.93 -11.40
CA LYS A 101 9.92 12.80 -12.33
C LYS A 101 10.28 13.35 -13.70
N GLN A 102 11.43 12.98 -14.24
CA GLN A 102 11.73 13.24 -15.64
C GLN A 102 10.81 12.37 -16.49
N ILE A 103 9.86 13.01 -17.17
CA ILE A 103 9.01 12.33 -18.16
C ILE A 103 9.90 12.09 -19.38
N VAL A 104 10.51 10.91 -19.45
CA VAL A 104 11.04 10.42 -20.71
C VAL A 104 9.83 10.01 -21.53
N LEU A 105 9.44 10.86 -22.47
CA LEU A 105 8.41 10.53 -23.47
C LEU A 105 8.92 9.30 -24.23
N SER A 106 8.42 8.13 -23.84
CA SER A 106 8.61 6.93 -24.63
C SER A 106 7.74 7.09 -25.85
N GLU A 107 8.32 6.93 -27.03
CA GLU A 107 7.59 6.94 -28.29
C GLU A 107 6.41 5.98 -28.16
N VAL A 108 5.20 6.53 -28.21
CA VAL A 108 3.99 5.73 -28.20
C VAL A 108 3.96 4.99 -29.53
N VAL A 109 4.52 3.79 -29.54
CA VAL A 109 4.23 2.83 -30.59
C VAL A 109 2.75 2.53 -30.39
N ILE A 110 1.91 3.19 -31.18
CA ILE A 110 0.47 2.93 -31.24
C ILE A 110 0.34 1.51 -31.78
N GLY A 111 0.41 0.54 -30.88
CA GLY A 111 0.00 -0.82 -31.16
C GLY A 111 -1.45 -0.81 -31.62
N ASP A 112 -1.79 -1.70 -32.54
CA ASP A 112 -3.19 -1.93 -32.87
C ASP A 112 -4.02 -2.19 -31.59
N GLY A 113 -5.30 -1.80 -31.58
CA GLY A 113 -6.15 -1.96 -30.38
C GLY A 113 -6.22 -3.43 -29.89
N THR A 114 -5.99 -4.37 -30.79
CA THR A 114 -5.89 -5.81 -30.51
C THR A 114 -4.66 -6.18 -29.68
N GLN A 115 -3.50 -5.58 -29.94
CA GLN A 115 -2.25 -5.78 -29.23
C GLN A 115 -2.37 -5.24 -27.81
N ARG A 116 -2.92 -4.03 -27.64
CA ARG A 116 -3.15 -3.46 -26.29
C ARG A 116 -4.08 -4.35 -25.47
N ALA A 117 -5.17 -4.83 -26.06
CA ALA A 117 -6.09 -5.75 -25.37
C ALA A 117 -5.38 -7.05 -24.92
N GLN A 118 -4.50 -7.61 -25.77
CA GLN A 118 -3.73 -8.80 -25.44
C GLN A 118 -2.66 -8.55 -24.37
N GLN A 119 -2.01 -7.38 -24.37
CA GLN A 119 -1.08 -6.96 -23.31
C GLN A 119 -1.79 -6.82 -21.97
N ILE A 120 -2.95 -6.16 -21.94
CA ILE A 120 -3.78 -6.03 -20.72
C ILE A 120 -4.19 -7.42 -20.21
N LYS A 121 -4.64 -8.31 -21.09
CA LYS A 121 -5.00 -9.69 -20.72
C LYS A 121 -3.82 -10.45 -20.12
N THR A 122 -2.66 -10.38 -20.76
CA THR A 122 -1.41 -11.01 -20.29
C THR A 122 -0.98 -10.43 -18.94
N PHE A 123 -1.03 -9.10 -18.79
CA PHE A 123 -0.72 -8.41 -17.55
C PHE A 123 -1.65 -8.87 -16.42
N ILE A 124 -2.98 -8.79 -16.59
CA ILE A 124 -3.95 -9.17 -15.56
C ILE A 124 -3.74 -10.62 -15.12
N LYS A 125 -3.59 -11.56 -16.07
CA LYS A 125 -3.35 -12.97 -15.77
C LYS A 125 -2.11 -13.18 -14.90
N ASN A 126 -0.99 -12.55 -15.27
CA ASN A 126 0.28 -12.78 -14.60
C ASN A 126 0.46 -11.94 -13.31
N PHE A 127 -0.21 -10.78 -13.23
CA PHE A 127 -0.13 -9.88 -12.09
C PHE A 127 -1.10 -10.27 -10.97
N LEU A 128 -2.35 -10.59 -11.29
CA LEU A 128 -3.35 -11.02 -10.29
C LEU A 128 -3.32 -12.53 -10.04
N GLY A 129 -2.86 -13.32 -11.03
CA GLY A 129 -2.90 -14.78 -10.99
C GLY A 129 -4.24 -15.36 -11.43
N GLU A 130 -4.41 -16.66 -11.19
CA GLU A 130 -5.58 -17.44 -11.67
C GLU A 130 -6.40 -18.10 -10.54
N SER A 131 -6.10 -17.76 -9.28
CA SER A 131 -6.83 -18.26 -8.11
C SER A 131 -8.29 -17.78 -8.09
N SER A 132 -9.13 -18.41 -7.27
CA SER A 132 -10.52 -17.96 -7.07
C SER A 132 -10.60 -16.52 -6.54
N ASN A 133 -9.65 -16.12 -5.69
CA ASN A 133 -9.53 -14.74 -5.22
C ASN A 133 -9.13 -13.79 -6.36
N ALA A 134 -8.19 -14.21 -7.24
CA ALA A 134 -7.79 -13.41 -8.39
C ALA A 134 -8.95 -13.16 -9.37
N LYS A 135 -9.81 -14.17 -9.59
CA LYS A 135 -11.02 -14.05 -10.42
C LYS A 135 -12.05 -13.06 -9.83
N SER A 136 -11.97 -12.78 -8.54
CA SER A 136 -12.82 -11.81 -7.85
C SER A 136 -12.25 -10.39 -7.86
N CYS A 137 -11.07 -10.21 -8.45
CA CYS A 137 -10.41 -8.92 -8.60
C CYS A 137 -10.72 -8.27 -9.95
N THR A 138 -10.83 -6.95 -9.98
CA THR A 138 -10.95 -6.16 -11.22
C THR A 138 -10.08 -4.92 -11.13
N ILE A 139 -9.26 -4.67 -12.15
CA ILE A 139 -8.51 -3.43 -12.27
C ILE A 139 -9.37 -2.42 -13.03
N THR A 140 -9.74 -1.31 -12.39
CA THR A 140 -10.76 -0.39 -12.93
C THR A 140 -10.19 0.67 -13.87
N ASN A 141 -8.87 0.92 -13.81
CA ASN A 141 -8.18 1.98 -14.55
C ASN A 141 -6.99 1.45 -15.39
N THR A 142 -7.24 0.40 -16.18
CA THR A 142 -6.22 -0.20 -17.07
C THR A 142 -5.70 0.74 -18.17
N ASN A 143 -6.37 1.88 -18.38
CA ASN A 143 -5.89 2.96 -19.25
C ASN A 143 -4.60 3.62 -18.74
N LEU A 144 -4.28 3.52 -17.43
CA LEU A 144 -3.02 4.03 -16.88
C LEU A 144 -1.81 3.13 -17.15
N LEU A 145 -2.04 1.90 -17.65
CA LEU A 145 -0.96 0.98 -17.99
C LEU A 145 -0.27 1.44 -19.28
N GLU A 146 1.01 1.70 -19.14
CA GLU A 146 1.95 1.90 -20.23
C GLU A 146 2.71 0.60 -20.44
N PHE A 147 2.67 0.07 -21.67
CA PHE A 147 3.32 -1.18 -22.03
C PHE A 147 4.51 -0.92 -22.93
N SER A 148 5.56 -1.70 -22.73
CA SER A 148 6.68 -1.80 -23.66
C SER A 148 6.95 -3.28 -23.92
N THR A 149 7.02 -3.67 -25.19
CA THR A 149 7.34 -5.05 -25.58
C THR A 149 8.67 -5.07 -26.32
N ARG A 150 9.63 -5.86 -25.83
CA ARG A 150 10.91 -6.11 -26.49
C ARG A 150 11.14 -7.61 -26.62
N GLN A 151 11.04 -8.14 -27.84
CA GLN A 151 11.11 -9.58 -28.12
C GLN A 151 10.09 -10.36 -27.28
N THR A 152 10.53 -11.16 -26.31
CA THR A 152 9.69 -11.95 -25.41
C THR A 152 9.34 -11.24 -24.10
N LEU A 153 9.93 -10.06 -23.85
CA LEU A 153 9.74 -9.31 -22.62
C LEU A 153 8.61 -8.30 -22.78
N LEU A 154 7.52 -8.52 -22.05
CA LEU A 154 6.45 -7.54 -21.84
C LEU A 154 6.72 -6.80 -20.52
N GLU A 155 6.85 -5.49 -20.59
CA GLU A 155 7.00 -4.60 -19.44
C GLU A 155 5.74 -3.75 -19.27
N ALA A 156 5.37 -3.45 -18.02
CA ALA A 156 4.31 -2.50 -17.73
C ALA A 156 4.68 -1.57 -16.57
N THR A 157 4.30 -0.30 -16.69
CA THR A 157 4.45 0.74 -15.68
C THR A 157 3.17 1.54 -15.56
N THR A 158 3.03 2.30 -14.47
CA THR A 158 1.98 3.31 -14.32
C THR A 158 2.53 4.64 -13.83
N ASN A 159 1.82 5.72 -14.15
CA ASN A 159 2.13 7.06 -13.64
C ASN A 159 1.35 7.43 -12.37
N ASP A 160 0.39 6.62 -11.97
CA ASP A 160 -0.39 6.76 -10.74
C ASP A 160 -0.84 5.37 -10.24
N PHE A 161 -1.57 5.30 -9.14
CA PHE A 161 -2.11 4.07 -8.57
C PHE A 161 -3.02 3.32 -9.54
N LEU A 162 -2.75 2.04 -9.72
CA LEU A 162 -3.75 1.08 -10.18
C LEU A 162 -4.79 0.89 -9.08
N VAL A 163 -6.06 0.86 -9.44
CA VAL A 163 -7.16 0.59 -8.53
C VAL A 163 -7.67 -0.81 -8.81
N ILE A 164 -7.52 -1.69 -7.82
CA ILE A 164 -7.90 -3.09 -7.88
C ILE A 164 -9.03 -3.31 -6.89
N GLU A 165 -10.22 -3.66 -7.38
CA GLU A 165 -11.35 -4.01 -6.53
C GLU A 165 -11.41 -5.53 -6.35
N ASN A 166 -11.34 -6.00 -5.11
CA ASN A 166 -11.54 -7.40 -4.75
C ASN A 166 -12.89 -7.54 -4.03
N LYS A 167 -13.91 -7.96 -4.79
CA LYS A 167 -15.29 -8.09 -4.29
C LYS A 167 -15.44 -9.21 -3.28
N ASN A 168 -14.63 -10.27 -3.39
CA ASN A 168 -14.68 -11.40 -2.46
C ASN A 168 -14.15 -11.05 -1.06
N LEU A 169 -13.15 -10.17 -1.01
CA LEU A 169 -12.54 -9.70 0.24
C LEU A 169 -13.05 -8.31 0.66
N GLY A 170 -13.90 -7.64 -0.12
CA GLY A 170 -14.39 -6.30 0.19
C GLY A 170 -13.28 -5.26 0.31
N TYR A 171 -12.26 -5.35 -0.53
CA TYR A 171 -11.15 -4.39 -0.56
C TYR A 171 -11.09 -3.64 -1.88
N LYS A 172 -10.88 -2.33 -1.79
CA LYS A 172 -10.29 -1.53 -2.86
C LYS A 172 -8.80 -1.38 -2.55
N ILE A 173 -7.95 -1.80 -3.48
CA ILE A 173 -6.50 -1.79 -3.32
C ILE A 173 -5.95 -0.77 -4.30
N ARG A 174 -5.27 0.26 -3.78
CA ARG A 174 -4.49 1.21 -4.56
C ARG A 174 -3.07 0.69 -4.64
N TYR A 175 -2.62 0.32 -5.83
CA TYR A 175 -1.32 -0.31 -6.06
C TYR A 175 -0.42 0.60 -6.88
N LEU A 176 0.71 1.02 -6.31
CA LEU A 176 1.73 1.79 -6.99
C LEU A 176 2.68 0.83 -7.71
N LEU A 177 2.43 0.57 -8.99
CA LEU A 177 3.23 -0.34 -9.80
C LEU A 177 4.54 0.35 -10.22
N ARG A 178 5.68 -0.13 -9.71
CA ARG A 178 7.00 0.38 -10.10
C ARG A 178 7.49 -0.26 -11.38
N ASN A 179 7.38 -1.59 -11.44
CA ASN A 179 7.66 -2.35 -12.64
C ASN A 179 6.83 -3.63 -12.66
N PHE A 180 6.50 -4.06 -13.87
CA PHE A 180 6.05 -5.41 -14.17
C PHE A 180 6.85 -5.90 -15.36
N ARG A 181 7.27 -7.16 -15.32
CA ARG A 181 8.00 -7.82 -16.38
C ARG A 181 7.52 -9.26 -16.51
N PHE A 182 7.09 -9.63 -17.71
CA PHE A 182 6.76 -10.99 -18.07
C PHE A 182 7.57 -11.42 -19.29
N ASN A 183 8.30 -12.53 -19.18
CA ASN A 183 9.02 -13.12 -20.30
C ASN A 183 8.23 -14.31 -20.84
N SER A 184 7.68 -14.18 -22.04
CA SER A 184 6.88 -15.23 -22.68
C SER A 184 7.68 -16.46 -23.08
N GLY A 185 9.00 -16.33 -23.26
CA GLY A 185 9.90 -17.45 -23.59
C GLY A 185 10.21 -18.35 -22.39
N THR A 186 10.25 -17.79 -21.18
CA THR A 186 10.53 -18.56 -19.94
C THR A 186 9.29 -18.77 -19.07
N GLY A 187 8.20 -18.03 -19.31
CA GLY A 187 7.02 -18.00 -18.46
C GLY A 187 7.23 -17.26 -17.12
N ILE A 188 8.39 -16.62 -16.91
CA ILE A 188 8.72 -15.96 -15.66
C ILE A 188 8.07 -14.58 -15.59
N THR A 189 7.36 -14.33 -14.49
CA THR A 189 6.82 -13.02 -14.13
C THR A 189 7.60 -12.45 -12.94
N SER A 190 7.92 -11.17 -12.99
CA SER A 190 8.43 -10.39 -11.85
C SER A 190 7.77 -9.02 -11.82
N TYR A 191 7.44 -8.52 -10.64
CA TYR A 191 6.89 -7.18 -10.46
C TYR A 191 7.25 -6.64 -9.08
N ASP A 192 7.27 -5.32 -8.95
CA ASP A 192 7.51 -4.59 -7.70
C ASP A 192 6.52 -3.42 -7.58
N GLY A 193 6.14 -3.12 -6.34
CA GLY A 193 5.22 -2.05 -6.05
C GLY A 193 4.70 -2.09 -4.62
N GLU A 194 3.94 -1.05 -4.27
CA GLU A 194 3.39 -0.87 -2.94
C GLU A 194 1.87 -0.81 -2.97
N SER A 195 1.26 -1.32 -1.91
CA SER A 195 -0.19 -1.48 -1.78
C SER A 195 -0.73 -0.65 -0.63
N LEU A 196 -1.88 -0.02 -0.87
CA LEU A 196 -2.71 0.63 0.12
C LEU A 196 -4.10 0.03 0.03
N PHE A 197 -4.63 -0.42 1.16
CA PHE A 197 -5.93 -1.06 1.25
C PHE A 197 -6.99 -0.07 1.75
N GLU A 198 -8.18 -0.18 1.20
CA GLU A 198 -9.38 0.54 1.61
C GLU A 198 -10.52 -0.48 1.72
N ASN A 199 -11.35 -0.37 2.76
CA ASN A 199 -12.55 -1.19 2.83
C ASN A 199 -13.57 -0.71 1.79
N MET A 200 -14.23 -1.64 1.13
CA MET A 200 -15.41 -1.34 0.34
C MET A 200 -16.62 -1.10 1.25
N GLU A 201 -17.58 -0.33 0.76
CA GLU A 201 -18.90 -0.20 1.39
C GLU A 201 -19.79 -1.37 0.98
N GLY A 202 -20.57 -1.89 1.92
CA GLY A 202 -21.48 -3.02 1.72
C GLY A 202 -22.43 -3.20 2.90
N SER A 203 -23.47 -4.01 2.72
CA SER A 203 -24.42 -4.35 3.79
C SER A 203 -23.75 -5.08 4.94
N SER A 204 -24.42 -5.18 6.09
CA SER A 204 -23.91 -5.92 7.25
C SER A 204 -23.62 -7.39 6.93
N GLU A 205 -24.46 -8.01 6.08
CA GLU A 205 -24.28 -9.38 5.60
C GLU A 205 -23.01 -9.50 4.74
N GLN A 206 -22.80 -8.57 3.80
CA GLN A 206 -21.60 -8.54 2.95
C GLN A 206 -20.33 -8.33 3.77
N GLN A 207 -20.36 -7.43 4.75
CA GLN A 207 -19.21 -7.20 5.63
C GLN A 207 -18.85 -8.44 6.45
N GLN A 208 -19.85 -9.18 6.91
CA GLN A 208 -19.62 -10.43 7.63
C GLN A 208 -19.08 -11.53 6.72
N GLU A 209 -19.59 -11.63 5.49
CA GLU A 209 -19.04 -12.53 4.48
C GLU A 209 -17.57 -12.20 4.17
N TRP A 210 -17.25 -10.92 3.95
CA TRP A 210 -15.87 -10.47 3.72
C TRP A 210 -14.97 -10.81 4.90
N LYS A 211 -15.44 -10.67 6.14
CA LYS A 211 -14.67 -11.05 7.32
C LYS A 211 -14.31 -12.53 7.30
N VAL A 212 -15.26 -13.40 6.96
CA VAL A 212 -15.03 -14.84 6.81
C VAL A 212 -14.04 -15.14 5.67
N ASN A 213 -14.23 -14.50 4.51
CA ASN A 213 -13.36 -14.71 3.35
C ASN A 213 -11.93 -14.20 3.57
N ARG A 214 -11.77 -13.10 4.30
CA ARG A 214 -10.46 -12.58 4.72
C ARG A 214 -9.76 -13.55 5.65
N GLN A 215 -10.47 -14.15 6.60
CA GLN A 215 -9.89 -15.17 7.49
C GLN A 215 -9.40 -16.37 6.69
N LYS A 216 -10.24 -16.92 5.80
CA LYS A 216 -9.85 -18.02 4.90
C LYS A 216 -8.62 -17.69 4.05
N ALA A 217 -8.56 -16.46 3.51
CA ALA A 217 -7.42 -16.00 2.73
C ALA A 217 -6.14 -15.89 3.57
N TYR A 218 -6.26 -15.45 4.83
CA TYR A 218 -5.14 -15.40 5.77
C TYR A 218 -4.66 -16.81 6.12
N ASP A 219 -5.55 -17.72 6.50
CA ASP A 219 -5.19 -19.07 6.95
C ASP A 219 -4.45 -19.88 5.87
N GLY A 220 -4.78 -19.65 4.60
CA GLY A 220 -4.09 -20.25 3.45
C GLY A 220 -2.85 -19.50 2.96
N SER A 221 -2.46 -18.40 3.62
CA SER A 221 -1.34 -17.57 3.20
C SER A 221 -0.01 -18.06 3.75
N PHE A 222 1.08 -17.77 3.02
CA PHE A 222 2.44 -18.01 3.52
C PHE A 222 2.72 -17.24 4.83
N MET A 223 2.11 -16.06 5.00
CA MET A 223 2.26 -15.28 6.23
C MET A 223 1.69 -16.01 7.46
N HIS A 224 0.54 -16.67 7.30
CA HIS A 224 -0.02 -17.50 8.36
C HIS A 224 0.88 -18.72 8.63
N TYR A 225 1.35 -19.40 7.58
CA TYR A 225 2.30 -20.52 7.72
C TYR A 225 3.58 -20.14 8.49
N LEU A 226 4.12 -18.94 8.26
CA LEU A 226 5.30 -18.46 8.98
C LEU A 226 5.03 -18.06 10.44
N ARG A 227 3.75 -17.84 10.81
CA ARG A 227 3.34 -17.37 12.14
C ARG A 227 2.65 -18.45 12.99
N SER A 228 2.24 -19.57 12.37
CA SER A 228 1.56 -20.70 13.00
C SER A 228 2.51 -21.62 13.75
#